data_AF-A0AAN9YF69-F1
#
_entry.id   AF-A0AAN9YF69-F1
#
_cell.length_a   1.000
_cell.length_b   1.000
_cell.length_c   1.000
_cell.angle_alpha   90.00
_cell.angle_beta   90.00
_cell.angle_gamma   90.00
#
_symmetry.space_group_name_H-M   'P 1'
#
loop_
_entity.id
_entity.type
_entity.pdbx_description
1 polymer ?
#
loop_
_entity_poly.entity_id
_entity_poly.type
_entity_poly.pdbx_seq_one_letter_code
_entity_poly.pdbx_strand_id
1 'polypeptide(L)'
;MKALILDAENKTATVQDLPLPSPGPNELLIAVKAIALNPVDALYTFKPLGSTGRVVGSDFAGLVVARGPPTPPSDSQNDRDSNGGGGVSRLRRSSTALAASIHRGDRVAGFLQGACSVNDRPGAFAEYVVCPADLVWRIPGTVSYEEAAGVSLCGLTAAQGLFFRLGLDAPFQWDDDSEEAVLRRVEVESSVSSRVERAADDEFSFFVFGASTSVGMYVAQLVRRSAERGGRRVKLIGSASPRRWEMLKAEPYFYDHLVDYRDATWPEKVRQASDGGVHFAYDAISESSTVRDVSATLREGGKLAVVRSRDAGAWHTEGVKVEPMYGAVWEGLGEDVEYHEKVVVRSSPAKRSFATAFYKWLSDGGLLHPNPVRLMPGGLDKIVADGFTVLGTDVTTRGNDRTEEHMKPISGEKLVYRIGAERRGSSGEGHIA
;
A
#
# COMPACT_ATOMS: atom_id res chain seq x y z
N MET A 1 -13.89 21.96 -9.15
CA MET A 1 -12.68 21.49 -8.46
C MET A 1 -11.71 21.02 -9.52
N LYS A 2 -10.43 21.31 -9.37
CA LYS A 2 -9.40 20.82 -10.28
C LYS A 2 -9.10 19.34 -10.01
N ALA A 3 -8.92 18.58 -11.07
CA ALA A 3 -8.48 17.19 -11.03
C ALA A 3 -7.60 16.87 -12.24
N LEU A 4 -6.67 15.93 -12.09
CA LEU A 4 -5.85 15.43 -13.19
C LEU A 4 -6.64 14.33 -13.92
N ILE A 5 -7.06 14.63 -15.15
CA ILE A 5 -7.96 13.82 -15.95
C ILE A 5 -7.21 13.09 -17.04
N LEU A 6 -7.42 11.78 -17.13
CA LEU A 6 -6.89 10.90 -18.16
C LEU A 6 -7.42 11.29 -19.54
N ASP A 7 -6.48 11.42 -20.47
CA ASP A 7 -6.72 11.39 -21.91
C ASP A 7 -6.15 10.06 -22.43
N ALA A 8 -7.04 9.08 -22.59
CA ALA A 8 -6.66 7.72 -22.94
C ALA A 8 -6.19 7.62 -24.40
N GLU A 9 -6.72 8.47 -25.28
CA GLU A 9 -6.37 8.51 -26.70
C GLU A 9 -4.94 8.99 -26.89
N ASN A 10 -4.58 10.07 -26.20
CA ASN A 10 -3.24 10.66 -26.27
C ASN A 10 -2.27 10.10 -25.22
N LYS A 11 -2.69 9.11 -24.43
CA LYS A 11 -1.89 8.45 -23.38
C LYS A 11 -1.23 9.48 -22.45
N THR A 12 -2.02 10.41 -21.95
CA THR A 12 -1.57 11.50 -21.09
C THR A 12 -2.65 11.87 -20.08
N ALA A 13 -2.40 12.86 -19.24
CA ALA A 13 -3.42 13.44 -18.38
C ALA A 13 -3.26 14.96 -18.27
N THR A 14 -4.38 15.67 -18.12
CA THR A 14 -4.42 17.14 -18.05
C THR A 14 -5.31 17.60 -16.92
N VAL A 15 -4.98 18.75 -16.33
CA VAL A 15 -5.79 19.32 -15.26
C VAL A 15 -7.06 19.90 -15.87
N GLN A 16 -8.22 19.50 -15.34
CA GLN A 16 -9.52 20.00 -15.75
C GLN A 16 -10.39 20.34 -14.54
N ASP A 17 -11.40 21.17 -14.75
CA ASP A 17 -12.43 21.47 -13.75
C ASP A 17 -13.56 20.43 -13.79
N LEU A 18 -13.82 19.80 -12.66
CA LEU A 18 -14.95 18.89 -12.43
C LEU A 18 -15.92 19.47 -11.38
N PRO A 19 -17.20 19.05 -11.39
CA PRO A 19 -18.11 19.30 -10.28
C PRO A 19 -17.55 18.79 -8.95
N LEU A 20 -17.88 19.47 -7.84
CA LEU A 20 -17.54 18.98 -6.51
C LEU A 20 -18.34 17.69 -6.24
N PRO A 21 -17.70 16.56 -5.90
CA PRO A 21 -18.42 15.33 -5.62
C PRO A 21 -19.13 15.43 -4.26
N SER A 22 -20.24 14.68 -4.13
CA SER A 22 -20.97 14.53 -2.87
C SER A 22 -20.70 13.14 -2.29
N PRO A 23 -20.41 13.02 -0.99
CA PRO A 23 -20.17 11.71 -0.38
C PRO A 23 -21.46 10.90 -0.28
N GLY A 24 -21.43 9.65 -0.75
CA GLY A 24 -22.50 8.67 -0.57
C GLY A 24 -22.51 8.06 0.84
N PRO A 25 -23.38 7.06 1.09
CA PRO A 25 -23.48 6.43 2.40
C PRO A 25 -22.15 5.85 2.90
N ASN A 26 -21.79 6.14 4.15
CA ASN A 26 -20.50 5.78 4.77
C ASN A 26 -19.24 6.32 4.08
N GLU A 27 -19.35 7.31 3.18
CA GLU A 27 -18.21 7.94 2.55
C GLU A 27 -17.88 9.29 3.18
N LEU A 28 -16.63 9.72 3.01
CA LEU A 28 -16.12 11.02 3.42
C LEU A 28 -15.82 11.85 2.17
N LEU A 29 -16.17 13.14 2.22
CA LEU A 29 -15.61 14.13 1.30
C LEU A 29 -14.38 14.75 1.96
N ILE A 30 -13.24 14.68 1.27
CA ILE A 30 -11.94 15.06 1.81
C ILE A 30 -11.34 16.14 0.91
N ALA A 31 -11.01 17.29 1.51
CA ALA A 31 -10.24 18.33 0.84
C ALA A 31 -8.75 17.95 0.85
N VAL A 32 -8.24 17.53 -0.30
CA VAL A 32 -6.87 17.03 -0.45
C VAL A 32 -5.86 18.15 -0.19
N LYS A 33 -4.82 17.82 0.59
CA LYS A 33 -3.71 18.72 0.94
C LYS A 33 -2.38 18.24 0.38
N ALA A 34 -2.22 16.94 0.22
CA ALA A 34 -1.07 16.34 -0.45
C ALA A 34 -1.48 15.06 -1.17
N ILE A 35 -0.76 14.76 -2.24
CA ILE A 35 -0.83 13.48 -2.96
C ILE A 35 0.57 12.92 -3.09
N ALA A 36 0.67 11.60 -3.20
CA ALA A 36 1.94 10.93 -3.40
C ALA A 36 1.90 9.99 -4.61
N LEU A 37 2.99 9.95 -5.38
CA LEU A 37 3.01 9.21 -6.63
C LEU A 37 3.44 7.76 -6.42
N ASN A 38 2.86 6.88 -7.23
CA ASN A 38 3.20 5.46 -7.36
C ASN A 38 3.47 5.13 -8.84
N PRO A 39 4.34 4.16 -9.16
CA PRO A 39 4.59 3.76 -10.55
C PRO A 39 3.31 3.38 -11.31
N VAL A 40 2.30 2.87 -10.60
CA VAL A 40 0.99 2.52 -11.16
C VAL A 40 0.23 3.74 -11.70
N ASP A 41 0.44 4.92 -11.14
CA ASP A 41 -0.22 6.15 -11.58
C ASP A 41 0.28 6.58 -12.97
N ALA A 42 1.61 6.53 -13.17
CA ALA A 42 2.23 6.79 -14.47
C ALA A 42 1.89 5.67 -15.48
N LEU A 43 1.91 4.41 -15.02
CA LEU A 43 1.56 3.26 -15.85
C LEU A 43 0.17 3.39 -16.45
N TYR A 44 -0.86 3.68 -15.67
CA TYR A 44 -2.24 3.79 -16.18
C TYR A 44 -2.56 5.12 -16.84
N THR A 45 -1.65 6.09 -16.77
CA THR A 45 -1.71 7.29 -17.60
C THR A 45 -1.15 7.01 -19.01
N PHE A 46 -0.01 6.32 -19.11
CA PHE A 46 0.67 6.06 -20.38
C PHE A 46 0.23 4.76 -21.07
N LYS A 47 -0.37 3.83 -20.32
CA LYS A 47 -1.01 2.59 -20.79
C LYS A 47 -2.42 2.51 -20.19
N PRO A 48 -3.35 3.33 -20.69
CA PRO A 48 -4.69 3.47 -20.13
C PRO A 48 -5.47 2.15 -20.14
N LEU A 49 -6.10 1.85 -19.00
CA LEU A 49 -7.14 0.83 -18.91
C LEU A 49 -8.53 1.47 -18.95
N GLY A 50 -8.72 2.54 -18.18
CA GLY A 50 -9.93 3.35 -18.19
C GLY A 50 -10.06 4.24 -19.43
N SER A 51 -11.28 4.69 -19.70
CA SER A 51 -11.59 5.65 -20.76
C SER A 51 -11.11 7.07 -20.42
N THR A 52 -10.98 7.92 -21.44
CA THR A 52 -10.81 9.37 -21.26
C THR A 52 -11.87 9.94 -20.31
N GLY A 53 -11.47 10.90 -19.48
CA GLY A 53 -12.36 11.56 -18.51
C GLY A 53 -12.23 11.02 -17.08
N ARG A 54 -11.50 9.92 -16.86
CA ARG A 54 -11.25 9.38 -15.52
C ARG A 54 -10.23 10.21 -14.75
N VAL A 55 -10.44 10.42 -13.45
CA VAL A 55 -9.42 11.01 -12.56
C VAL A 55 -8.33 9.96 -12.29
N VAL A 56 -7.06 10.35 -12.41
CA VAL A 56 -5.91 9.47 -12.16
C VAL A 56 -5.40 9.56 -10.71
N GLY A 57 -4.44 8.70 -10.36
CA GLY A 57 -3.72 8.79 -9.09
C GLY A 57 -4.29 7.96 -7.95
N SER A 58 -3.42 7.60 -7.00
CA SER A 58 -3.75 6.65 -5.93
C SER A 58 -3.75 7.24 -4.52
N ASP A 59 -2.60 7.70 -4.03
CA ASP A 59 -2.44 8.12 -2.63
C ASP A 59 -2.84 9.59 -2.41
N PHE A 60 -3.52 9.86 -1.29
CA PHE A 60 -3.82 11.22 -0.83
C PHE A 60 -3.74 11.37 0.70
N ALA A 61 -3.62 12.61 1.14
CA ALA A 61 -3.83 13.05 2.51
C ALA A 61 -4.58 14.39 2.50
N GLY A 62 -5.55 14.57 3.40
CA GLY A 62 -6.40 15.74 3.41
C GLY A 62 -7.27 15.91 4.65
N LEU A 63 -8.12 16.93 4.62
CA LEU A 63 -9.04 17.28 5.70
C LEU A 63 -10.45 16.78 5.39
N VAL A 64 -11.09 16.08 6.31
CA VAL A 64 -12.50 15.69 6.17
C VAL A 64 -13.37 16.95 6.20
N VAL A 65 -14.13 17.22 5.14
CA VAL A 65 -15.00 18.41 5.03
C VAL A 65 -16.48 18.08 5.09
N ALA A 66 -16.88 16.87 4.69
CA ALA A 66 -18.24 16.36 4.83
C ALA A 66 -18.25 14.84 4.95
N ARG A 67 -19.39 14.29 5.38
CA ARG A 67 -19.63 12.86 5.55
C ARG A 67 -21.02 12.54 5.03
N GLY A 68 -21.14 11.45 4.27
CA GLY A 68 -22.43 10.95 3.86
C GLY A 68 -23.17 10.23 4.99
N PRO A 69 -24.48 9.98 4.84
CA PRO A 69 -25.28 9.35 5.88
C PRO A 69 -24.76 7.93 6.20
N PRO A 70 -24.92 7.44 7.43
CA PRO A 70 -24.64 6.03 7.70
C PRO A 70 -25.62 5.14 6.94
N THR A 71 -25.14 4.04 6.35
CA THR A 71 -26.06 3.04 5.77
C THR A 71 -26.90 2.42 6.90
N PRO A 72 -28.23 2.32 6.76
CA PRO A 72 -29.06 1.59 7.70
C PRO A 72 -28.56 0.16 7.87
N PRO A 73 -28.75 -0.47 9.04
CA PRO A 73 -28.62 -1.92 9.14
C PRO A 73 -29.47 -2.57 8.05
N SER A 74 -28.91 -3.50 7.25
CA SER A 74 -29.70 -4.18 6.24
C SER A 74 -30.85 -4.97 6.91
N ASP A 75 -32.05 -4.86 6.34
CA ASP A 75 -33.28 -5.57 6.76
C ASP A 75 -33.31 -7.05 6.34
N SER A 76 -32.19 -7.63 5.91
CA SER A 76 -32.04 -9.09 5.78
C SER A 76 -31.99 -9.81 7.14
N GLN A 77 -32.45 -9.15 8.21
CA GLN A 77 -32.59 -9.60 9.58
C GLN A 77 -33.85 -10.45 9.77
N ASN A 78 -33.93 -11.56 9.05
CA ASN A 78 -34.89 -12.61 9.38
C ASN A 78 -34.28 -14.00 9.24
N ASP A 79 -32.97 -14.12 9.52
CA ASP A 79 -32.42 -15.39 9.95
C ASP A 79 -33.02 -15.70 11.30
N ARG A 80 -33.92 -16.68 11.28
CA ARG A 80 -34.56 -17.24 12.46
C ARG A 80 -33.47 -17.71 13.41
N ASP A 81 -33.27 -16.94 14.46
CA ASP A 81 -32.64 -17.37 15.70
C ASP A 81 -33.46 -18.51 16.30
N SER A 82 -33.24 -19.73 15.79
CA SER A 82 -33.61 -20.97 16.45
C SER A 82 -32.42 -21.93 16.40
N ASN A 83 -31.28 -21.47 16.92
CA ASN A 83 -30.39 -22.27 17.77
C ASN A 83 -29.25 -21.36 18.27
N GLY A 84 -29.06 -21.34 19.59
CA GLY A 84 -28.12 -20.45 20.26
C GLY A 84 -26.70 -20.50 19.69
N GLY A 85 -26.24 -19.37 19.18
CA GLY A 85 -24.89 -19.16 18.66
C GLY A 85 -24.71 -17.70 18.26
N GLY A 86 -24.67 -16.80 19.25
CA GLY A 86 -24.55 -15.35 19.01
C GLY A 86 -23.30 -14.99 18.22
N GLY A 87 -23.48 -14.53 16.98
CA GLY A 87 -22.39 -14.23 16.07
C GLY A 87 -22.75 -13.15 15.05
N VAL A 88 -23.11 -11.94 15.50
CA VAL A 88 -22.96 -10.77 14.62
C VAL A 88 -21.47 -10.68 14.29
N SER A 89 -21.10 -10.86 13.01
CA SER A 89 -19.71 -10.83 12.53
C SER A 89 -18.94 -9.63 13.14
N ARG A 90 -17.84 -9.91 13.85
CA ARG A 90 -16.97 -8.90 14.49
C ARG A 90 -16.42 -7.88 13.48
N LEU A 91 -16.40 -8.26 12.20
CA LEU A 91 -15.99 -7.50 11.02
C LEU A 91 -16.84 -6.25 10.83
N ARG A 92 -18.14 -6.37 11.09
CA ARG A 92 -19.08 -5.25 11.09
C ARG A 92 -18.87 -4.34 12.30
N ARG A 93 -18.25 -4.76 13.41
CA ARG A 93 -17.99 -3.91 14.58
C ARG A 93 -16.67 -3.13 14.50
N SER A 94 -15.60 -3.70 13.92
CA SER A 94 -14.29 -3.03 13.85
C SER A 94 -14.22 -1.95 12.75
N SER A 95 -14.71 -2.25 11.55
CA SER A 95 -14.84 -1.32 10.42
C SER A 95 -15.80 -0.17 10.75
N THR A 96 -16.95 -0.48 11.37
CA THR A 96 -17.89 0.56 11.84
C THR A 96 -17.32 1.38 12.98
N ALA A 97 -16.47 0.82 13.86
CA ALA A 97 -15.82 1.60 14.91
C ALA A 97 -14.84 2.64 14.34
N LEU A 98 -14.01 2.27 13.35
CA LEU A 98 -13.12 3.25 12.69
C LEU A 98 -13.96 4.31 11.96
N ALA A 99 -14.90 3.88 11.11
CA ALA A 99 -15.75 4.79 10.36
C ALA A 99 -16.56 5.73 11.28
N ALA A 100 -17.07 5.24 12.41
CA ALA A 100 -17.79 6.06 13.38
C ALA A 100 -16.89 7.08 14.11
N SER A 101 -15.58 6.82 14.19
CA SER A 101 -14.63 7.68 14.91
C SER A 101 -14.06 8.85 14.09
N ILE A 102 -14.29 8.89 12.78
CA ILE A 102 -13.79 9.94 11.88
C ILE A 102 -14.86 11.01 11.66
N HIS A 103 -14.47 12.26 11.90
CA HIS A 103 -15.35 13.43 11.91
C HIS A 103 -14.86 14.51 10.95
N ARG A 104 -15.76 15.46 10.64
CA ARG A 104 -15.39 16.69 9.95
C ARG A 104 -14.29 17.41 10.74
N GLY A 105 -13.26 17.87 10.03
CA GLY A 105 -12.08 18.50 10.61
C GLY A 105 -10.94 17.53 10.92
N ASP A 106 -11.17 16.21 10.86
CA ASP A 106 -10.08 15.25 11.01
C ASP A 106 -9.14 15.29 9.81
N ARG A 107 -7.84 15.13 10.10
CA ARG A 107 -6.81 14.92 9.09
C ARG A 107 -6.73 13.43 8.80
N VAL A 108 -6.89 13.05 7.53
CA VAL A 108 -6.94 11.65 7.12
C VAL A 108 -6.08 11.42 5.89
N ALA A 109 -5.59 10.18 5.73
CA ALA A 109 -4.94 9.72 4.52
C ALA A 109 -5.51 8.36 4.10
N GLY A 110 -5.39 8.05 2.81
CA GLY A 110 -5.91 6.83 2.22
C GLY A 110 -5.38 6.66 0.80
N PHE A 111 -5.89 5.67 0.08
CA PHE A 111 -5.66 5.58 -1.35
C PHE A 111 -6.91 5.09 -2.09
N LEU A 112 -6.96 5.42 -3.37
CA LEU A 112 -7.96 4.96 -4.33
C LEU A 112 -7.23 4.30 -5.52
N GLN A 113 -7.97 3.69 -6.43
CA GLN A 113 -7.41 3.26 -7.70
C GLN A 113 -7.84 4.23 -8.81
N GLY A 114 -6.95 5.14 -9.19
CA GLY A 114 -7.19 6.03 -10.32
C GLY A 114 -7.19 5.31 -11.67
N ALA A 115 -7.86 5.90 -12.67
CA ALA A 115 -7.94 5.38 -14.04
C ALA A 115 -8.49 3.94 -14.18
N CYS A 116 -9.31 3.48 -13.24
CA CYS A 116 -9.95 2.17 -13.33
C CYS A 116 -10.97 2.11 -14.47
N SER A 117 -11.05 0.97 -15.15
CA SER A 117 -11.98 0.71 -16.27
C SER A 117 -13.28 0.05 -15.82
N VAL A 118 -13.27 -0.68 -14.70
CA VAL A 118 -14.37 -1.58 -14.28
C VAL A 118 -15.32 -0.96 -13.28
N ASN A 119 -14.97 0.17 -12.66
CA ASN A 119 -15.85 0.91 -11.76
C ASN A 119 -15.67 2.41 -11.93
N ASP A 120 -16.63 3.18 -11.41
CA ASP A 120 -16.69 4.64 -11.60
C ASP A 120 -15.94 5.46 -10.53
N ARG A 121 -15.16 4.81 -9.66
CA ARG A 121 -14.47 5.52 -8.58
C ARG A 121 -13.42 6.47 -9.16
N PRO A 122 -13.44 7.76 -8.79
CA PRO A 122 -12.39 8.69 -9.21
C PRO A 122 -11.07 8.34 -8.53
N GLY A 123 -9.96 8.61 -9.21
CA GLY A 123 -8.62 8.63 -8.61
C GLY A 123 -8.41 9.78 -7.63
N ALA A 124 -7.23 9.80 -7.02
CA ALA A 124 -6.91 10.68 -5.91
C ALA A 124 -6.27 12.02 -6.30
N PHE A 125 -5.83 12.22 -7.55
CA PHE A 125 -5.15 13.44 -7.97
C PHE A 125 -6.15 14.55 -8.31
N ALA A 126 -6.83 15.04 -7.27
CA ALA A 126 -7.85 16.09 -7.32
C ALA A 126 -7.80 16.97 -6.07
N GLU A 127 -8.46 18.13 -6.10
CA GLU A 127 -8.62 19.00 -4.92
C GLU A 127 -9.55 18.40 -3.87
N TYR A 128 -10.53 17.59 -4.27
CA TYR A 128 -11.40 16.85 -3.36
C TYR A 128 -11.58 15.41 -3.83
N VAL A 129 -11.65 14.50 -2.87
CA VAL A 129 -11.91 13.07 -3.11
C VAL A 129 -13.05 12.59 -2.24
N VAL A 130 -13.79 11.61 -2.76
CA VAL A 130 -14.74 10.81 -1.98
C VAL A 130 -14.13 9.45 -1.74
N CYS A 131 -14.12 8.99 -0.49
CA CYS A 131 -13.53 7.72 -0.10
C CYS A 131 -14.36 7.06 1.01
N PRO A 132 -14.53 5.72 0.99
CA PRO A 132 -15.14 4.99 2.11
C PRO A 132 -14.43 5.31 3.43
N ALA A 133 -15.20 5.62 4.48
CA ALA A 133 -14.67 6.09 5.76
C ALA A 133 -13.77 5.08 6.49
N ASP A 134 -13.85 3.79 6.12
CA ASP A 134 -13.05 2.70 6.68
C ASP A 134 -11.80 2.37 5.82
N LEU A 135 -11.59 3.06 4.69
CA LEU A 135 -10.38 2.98 3.85
C LEU A 135 -9.42 4.15 4.06
N VAL A 136 -9.69 4.96 5.07
CA VAL A 136 -8.80 6.04 5.50
C VAL A 136 -8.28 5.77 6.91
N TRP A 137 -7.15 6.37 7.24
CA TRP A 137 -6.61 6.40 8.59
C TRP A 137 -6.42 7.85 9.06
N ARG A 138 -6.57 8.08 10.36
CA ARG A 138 -6.36 9.41 10.96
C ARG A 138 -4.88 9.71 11.08
N ILE A 139 -4.47 10.89 10.62
CA ILE A 139 -3.08 11.34 10.62
C ILE A 139 -2.70 11.82 12.03
N PRO A 140 -1.72 11.19 12.71
CA PRO A 140 -1.23 11.62 14.02
C PRO A 140 -0.80 13.09 14.01
N GLY A 141 -0.98 13.78 15.15
CA GLY A 141 -0.67 15.21 15.33
C GLY A 141 0.68 15.65 14.75
N THR A 142 1.70 14.81 14.93
CA THR A 142 3.10 15.03 14.55
C THR A 142 3.43 14.77 13.08
N VAL A 143 2.53 14.11 12.33
CA VAL A 143 2.76 13.75 10.93
C VAL A 143 2.12 14.79 10.00
N SER A 144 2.88 15.27 9.02
CA SER A 144 2.39 16.19 7.99
C SER A 144 1.49 15.50 6.95
N TYR A 145 0.75 16.27 6.15
CA TYR A 145 -0.03 15.69 5.05
C TYR A 145 0.90 15.07 4.00
N GLU A 146 2.04 15.68 3.74
CA GLU A 146 3.03 15.24 2.76
C GLU A 146 3.61 13.88 3.13
N GLU A 147 3.96 13.69 4.39
CA GLU A 147 4.43 12.41 4.92
C GLU A 147 3.31 11.37 4.89
N ALA A 148 2.11 11.72 5.37
CA ALA A 148 0.98 10.79 5.44
C ALA A 148 0.53 10.30 4.05
N ALA A 149 0.56 11.16 3.03
CA ALA A 149 0.24 10.77 1.65
C ALA A 149 1.17 9.66 1.15
N GLY A 150 2.39 9.54 1.68
CA GLY A 150 3.34 8.49 1.29
C GLY A 150 3.10 7.11 1.91
N VAL A 151 2.09 6.94 2.77
CA VAL A 151 1.94 5.73 3.61
C VAL A 151 0.97 4.71 3.02
N SER A 152 -0.23 5.12 2.62
CA SER A 152 -1.40 4.25 2.48
C SER A 152 -1.18 3.05 1.54
N LEU A 153 -0.93 3.27 0.25
CA LEU A 153 -0.77 2.18 -0.73
C LEU A 153 0.45 1.30 -0.41
N CYS A 154 1.61 1.91 -0.20
CA CYS A 154 2.86 1.18 -0.01
C CYS A 154 2.91 0.43 1.32
N GLY A 155 2.38 1.03 2.40
CA GLY A 155 2.29 0.44 3.72
C GLY A 155 1.33 -0.75 3.73
N LEU A 156 0.14 -0.61 3.12
CA LEU A 156 -0.81 -1.72 3.01
C LEU A 156 -0.25 -2.84 2.12
N THR A 157 0.46 -2.51 1.04
CA THR A 157 1.14 -3.50 0.18
C THR A 157 2.14 -4.33 0.99
N ALA A 158 2.99 -3.67 1.79
CA ALA A 158 3.94 -4.35 2.67
C ALA A 158 3.24 -5.23 3.71
N ALA A 159 2.20 -4.70 4.38
CA ALA A 159 1.44 -5.42 5.39
C ALA A 159 0.75 -6.67 4.82
N GLN A 160 0.10 -6.56 3.66
CA GLN A 160 -0.53 -7.72 3.02
C GLN A 160 0.50 -8.79 2.65
N GLY A 161 1.64 -8.41 2.08
CA GLY A 161 2.67 -9.37 1.71
C GLY A 161 3.27 -10.09 2.92
N LEU A 162 3.50 -9.38 4.03
CA LEU A 162 4.03 -9.97 5.28
C LEU A 162 3.00 -10.84 6.01
N PHE A 163 1.82 -10.30 6.28
CA PHE A 163 0.91 -10.91 7.23
C PHE A 163 -0.12 -11.80 6.56
N PHE A 164 -0.72 -11.34 5.47
CA PHE A 164 -1.75 -12.10 4.77
C PHE A 164 -1.15 -13.23 3.94
N ARG A 165 -0.03 -12.97 3.25
CA ARG A 165 0.60 -13.93 2.32
C ARG A 165 1.66 -14.79 3.01
N LEU A 166 2.73 -14.20 3.53
CA LEU A 166 3.80 -14.95 4.19
C LEU A 166 3.34 -15.61 5.50
N GLY A 167 2.23 -15.14 6.08
CA GLY A 167 1.62 -15.70 7.29
C GLY A 167 2.37 -15.33 8.56
N LEU A 168 3.09 -14.20 8.55
CA LEU A 168 3.75 -13.67 9.73
C LEU A 168 2.73 -12.97 10.65
N ASP A 169 3.05 -12.88 11.95
CA ASP A 169 2.16 -12.28 12.94
C ASP A 169 1.95 -10.78 12.68
N ALA A 170 0.74 -10.34 12.33
CA ALA A 170 0.44 -8.91 12.20
C ALA A 170 0.33 -8.25 13.57
N PRO A 171 0.67 -6.96 13.78
CA PRO A 171 0.45 -6.25 15.04
C PRO A 171 -1.02 -5.85 15.30
N PHE A 172 -1.94 -6.27 14.43
CA PHE A 172 -3.39 -6.04 14.55
C PHE A 172 -4.15 -7.35 14.32
N GLN A 173 -5.48 -7.31 14.42
CA GLN A 173 -6.36 -8.45 14.15
C GLN A 173 -7.31 -8.09 13.03
N TRP A 174 -7.59 -9.06 12.15
CA TRP A 174 -8.60 -8.97 11.11
C TRP A 174 -9.40 -10.26 11.08
N ASP A 175 -10.60 -10.17 10.55
CA ASP A 175 -11.44 -11.34 10.34
C ASP A 175 -11.21 -11.89 8.92
N ASP A 176 -11.12 -13.21 8.86
CA ASP A 176 -11.01 -13.99 7.64
C ASP A 176 -11.86 -15.26 7.83
N ASP A 177 -13.01 -15.28 7.18
CA ASP A 177 -13.98 -16.39 7.26
C ASP A 177 -13.86 -17.32 6.04
N SER A 178 -12.78 -17.21 5.26
CA SER A 178 -12.50 -18.14 4.16
C SER A 178 -12.32 -19.56 4.69
N GLU A 179 -12.69 -20.56 3.89
CA GLU A 179 -12.50 -21.97 4.23
C GLU A 179 -11.05 -22.28 4.61
N GLU A 180 -10.07 -21.68 3.91
CA GLU A 180 -8.65 -21.82 4.22
C GLU A 180 -8.29 -21.26 5.61
N ALA A 181 -8.84 -20.09 5.98
CA ALA A 181 -8.60 -19.51 7.30
C ALA A 181 -9.30 -20.31 8.41
N VAL A 182 -10.49 -20.85 8.14
CA VAL A 182 -11.20 -21.74 9.07
C VAL A 182 -10.40 -23.03 9.29
N LEU A 183 -9.92 -23.68 8.22
CA LEU A 183 -9.07 -24.87 8.30
C LEU A 183 -7.78 -24.60 9.08
N ARG A 184 -7.09 -23.48 8.82
CA ARG A 184 -5.91 -23.08 9.60
C ARG A 184 -6.23 -22.87 11.08
N ARG A 185 -7.38 -22.27 11.42
CA ARG A 185 -7.80 -22.11 12.83
C ARG A 185 -8.04 -23.46 13.49
N VAL A 186 -8.69 -24.40 12.81
CA VAL A 186 -8.94 -25.76 13.30
C VAL A 186 -7.63 -26.56 13.47
N GLU A 187 -6.68 -26.43 12.54
CA GLU A 187 -5.33 -27.02 12.67
C GLU A 187 -4.52 -26.40 13.82
N VAL A 188 -4.65 -25.09 14.03
CA VAL A 188 -3.99 -24.41 15.15
C VAL A 188 -4.62 -24.81 16.48
N GLU A 189 -5.95 -24.88 16.58
CA GLU A 189 -6.69 -25.30 17.79
C GLU A 189 -6.44 -26.77 18.13
N SER A 190 -6.37 -27.66 17.13
CA SER A 190 -6.00 -29.06 17.34
C SER A 190 -4.51 -29.24 17.71
N SER A 191 -3.64 -28.32 17.33
CA SER A 191 -2.23 -28.27 17.76
C SER A 191 -1.99 -27.47 19.06
N VAL A 192 -3.03 -26.93 19.72
CA VAL A 192 -2.91 -26.39 21.09
C VAL A 192 -2.56 -27.49 22.09
N SER A 193 -2.85 -28.76 21.77
CA SER A 193 -2.37 -29.92 22.53
C SER A 193 -0.86 -30.16 22.42
N SER A 194 -0.13 -29.52 21.49
CA SER A 194 1.32 -29.72 21.26
C SER A 194 2.16 -28.46 21.54
N ARG A 195 1.63 -27.51 22.33
CA ARG A 195 2.36 -26.32 22.81
C ARG A 195 3.60 -26.60 23.68
N VAL A 196 3.92 -27.88 23.92
CA VAL A 196 5.08 -28.33 24.70
C VAL A 196 6.30 -28.65 23.82
N GLU A 197 6.17 -28.71 22.48
CA GLU A 197 7.28 -29.22 21.62
C GLU A 197 7.78 -28.27 20.51
N ARG A 198 7.29 -27.03 20.42
CA ARG A 198 7.92 -26.01 19.56
C ARG A 198 8.90 -25.18 20.38
N ALA A 199 10.10 -25.72 20.59
CA ALA A 199 11.29 -24.87 20.64
C ALA A 199 11.47 -24.27 19.23
N ALA A 200 10.64 -23.28 18.91
CA ALA A 200 10.72 -22.54 17.65
C ALA A 200 11.97 -21.67 17.70
N ASP A 201 12.79 -21.68 16.65
CA ASP A 201 13.96 -20.81 16.56
C ASP A 201 13.63 -19.38 17.03
N ASP A 202 14.34 -18.94 18.06
CA ASP A 202 14.26 -17.61 18.67
C ASP A 202 14.56 -16.48 17.67
N GLU A 203 14.97 -16.82 16.44
CA GLU A 203 15.33 -15.91 15.36
C GLU A 203 14.88 -16.43 13.98
N PHE A 204 14.52 -15.53 13.07
CA PHE A 204 14.41 -15.87 11.65
C PHE A 204 15.09 -14.83 10.77
N SER A 205 15.69 -15.31 9.68
CA SER A 205 16.26 -14.47 8.63
C SER A 205 15.20 -14.03 7.61
N PHE A 206 15.16 -12.75 7.27
CA PHE A 206 14.24 -12.18 6.28
C PHE A 206 15.02 -11.36 5.24
N PHE A 207 14.79 -11.59 3.95
CA PHE A 207 15.42 -10.82 2.88
C PHE A 207 14.43 -9.88 2.18
N VAL A 208 14.83 -8.63 1.95
CA VAL A 208 14.06 -7.64 1.17
C VAL A 208 14.86 -7.24 -0.06
N PHE A 209 14.41 -7.67 -1.24
CA PHE A 209 14.95 -7.12 -2.49
C PHE A 209 14.32 -5.76 -2.78
N GLY A 210 15.14 -4.74 -2.99
CA GLY A 210 14.68 -3.36 -3.14
C GLY A 210 14.42 -2.68 -1.79
N ALA A 211 15.36 -2.79 -0.84
CA ALA A 211 15.26 -2.26 0.52
C ALA A 211 15.05 -0.74 0.59
N SER A 212 15.54 0.02 -0.41
CA SER A 212 15.32 1.47 -0.51
C SER A 212 14.07 1.87 -1.28
N THR A 213 13.21 0.93 -1.67
CA THR A 213 11.90 1.26 -2.26
C THR A 213 10.91 1.66 -1.16
N SER A 214 9.84 2.36 -1.54
CA SER A 214 8.79 2.74 -0.58
C SER A 214 8.19 1.51 0.13
N VAL A 215 7.93 0.43 -0.61
CA VAL A 215 7.44 -0.84 -0.04
C VAL A 215 8.51 -1.50 0.83
N GLY A 216 9.76 -1.60 0.36
CA GLY A 216 10.85 -2.25 1.11
C GLY A 216 11.12 -1.59 2.46
N MET A 217 11.06 -0.26 2.52
CA MET A 217 11.20 0.52 3.75
C MET A 217 10.06 0.24 4.76
N TYR A 218 8.82 0.07 4.31
CA TYR A 218 7.71 -0.35 5.19
C TYR A 218 7.79 -1.82 5.57
N VAL A 219 8.27 -2.70 4.68
CA VAL A 219 8.53 -4.12 5.01
C VAL A 219 9.52 -4.22 6.17
N ALA A 220 10.61 -3.45 6.15
CA ALA A 220 11.61 -3.43 7.22
C ALA A 220 11.00 -3.06 8.59
N GLN A 221 10.13 -2.06 8.63
CA GLN A 221 9.47 -1.65 9.87
C GLN A 221 8.47 -2.72 10.35
N LEU A 222 7.63 -3.23 9.46
CA LEU A 222 6.55 -4.16 9.79
C LEU A 222 7.04 -5.55 10.17
N VAL A 223 8.11 -6.07 9.55
CA VAL A 223 8.66 -7.38 9.90
C VAL A 223 9.23 -7.42 11.32
N ARG A 224 9.74 -6.29 11.84
CA ARG A 224 10.16 -6.18 13.24
C ARG A 224 8.99 -6.20 14.20
N ARG A 225 7.91 -5.48 13.90
CA ARG A 225 6.67 -5.52 14.68
C ARG A 225 6.10 -6.94 14.72
N SER A 226 6.26 -7.67 13.63
CA SER A 226 5.89 -9.08 13.56
C SER A 226 6.73 -9.95 14.48
N ALA A 227 8.06 -9.80 14.41
CA ALA A 227 8.99 -10.52 15.26
C ALA A 227 8.72 -10.23 16.75
N GLU A 228 8.56 -8.95 17.12
CA GLU A 228 8.20 -8.50 18.47
C GLU A 228 6.90 -9.17 18.97
N ARG A 229 5.84 -9.18 18.15
CA ARG A 229 4.56 -9.82 18.52
C ARG A 229 4.67 -11.34 18.65
N GLY A 230 5.46 -11.97 17.79
CA GLY A 230 5.69 -13.41 17.82
C GLY A 230 6.67 -13.86 18.90
N GLY A 231 7.29 -12.94 19.64
CA GLY A 231 8.34 -13.25 20.61
C GLY A 231 9.64 -13.77 19.97
N ARG A 232 9.94 -13.34 18.75
CA ARG A 232 11.08 -13.80 17.94
C ARG A 232 11.99 -12.63 17.58
N ARG A 233 13.23 -12.92 17.23
CA ARG A 233 14.17 -11.96 16.61
C ARG A 233 14.12 -12.09 15.08
N VAL A 234 14.43 -11.00 14.37
CA VAL A 234 14.58 -11.03 12.92
C VAL A 234 16.00 -10.60 12.54
N LYS A 235 16.67 -11.41 11.73
CA LYS A 235 17.91 -11.05 11.02
C LYS A 235 17.53 -10.51 9.66
N LEU A 236 17.47 -9.19 9.51
CA LEU A 236 16.97 -8.49 8.33
C LEU A 236 18.11 -8.20 7.34
N ILE A 237 17.97 -8.74 6.14
CA ILE A 237 18.92 -8.57 5.03
C ILE A 237 18.21 -7.79 3.93
N GLY A 238 18.90 -6.86 3.27
CA GLY A 238 18.30 -6.07 2.19
C GLY A 238 19.21 -5.90 0.97
N SER A 239 18.63 -5.70 -0.22
CA SER A 239 19.38 -5.24 -1.39
C SER A 239 19.16 -3.75 -1.64
N ALA A 240 20.24 -2.99 -1.78
CA ALA A 240 20.19 -1.56 -2.07
C ALA A 240 21.53 -1.06 -2.62
N SER A 241 21.50 0.10 -3.28
CA SER A 241 22.73 0.80 -3.65
C SER A 241 23.55 1.16 -2.39
N PRO A 242 24.89 1.00 -2.40
CA PRO A 242 25.77 1.30 -1.27
C PRO A 242 25.56 2.69 -0.65
N ARG A 243 25.26 3.69 -1.49
CA ARG A 243 24.96 5.06 -1.06
C ARG A 243 23.74 5.20 -0.12
N ARG A 244 22.93 4.14 0.04
CA ARG A 244 21.76 4.10 0.93
C ARG A 244 21.97 3.23 2.16
N TRP A 245 23.12 2.59 2.31
CA TRP A 245 23.33 1.64 3.39
C TRP A 245 23.32 2.29 4.78
N GLU A 246 23.89 3.48 4.93
CA GLU A 246 23.85 4.21 6.20
C GLU A 246 22.41 4.50 6.63
N MET A 247 21.60 5.07 5.73
CA MET A 247 20.19 5.35 5.97
C MET A 247 19.39 4.09 6.30
N LEU A 248 19.60 2.99 5.58
CA LEU A 248 18.87 1.73 5.79
C LEU A 248 19.30 0.99 7.06
N LYS A 249 20.51 1.23 7.58
CA LYS A 249 20.97 0.67 8.87
C LYS A 249 20.47 1.47 10.06
N ALA A 250 20.12 2.74 9.86
CA ALA A 250 19.60 3.61 10.91
C ALA A 250 18.12 3.34 11.23
N GLU A 251 17.62 3.96 12.30
CA GLU A 251 16.19 4.05 12.57
C GLU A 251 15.47 4.70 11.37
N PRO A 252 14.31 4.19 10.93
CA PRO A 252 13.52 3.10 11.51
C PRO A 252 13.74 1.71 10.86
N TYR A 253 14.73 1.58 9.96
CA TYR A 253 14.84 0.41 9.08
C TYR A 253 15.81 -0.66 9.54
N PHE A 254 16.82 -0.31 10.35
CA PHE A 254 17.74 -1.20 11.09
C PHE A 254 18.24 -2.47 10.37
N TYR A 255 18.46 -2.44 9.05
CA TYR A 255 18.92 -3.63 8.32
C TYR A 255 20.25 -4.14 8.90
N ASP A 256 20.33 -5.43 9.25
CA ASP A 256 21.54 -6.04 9.81
C ASP A 256 22.62 -6.20 8.74
N HIS A 257 22.20 -6.61 7.54
CA HIS A 257 23.09 -6.78 6.39
C HIS A 257 22.48 -6.19 5.12
N LEU A 258 23.34 -5.61 4.28
CA LEU A 258 22.96 -5.07 2.99
C LEU A 258 23.89 -5.59 1.90
N VAL A 259 23.32 -5.91 0.75
CA VAL A 259 24.05 -6.31 -0.47
C VAL A 259 23.79 -5.30 -1.59
N ASP A 260 24.80 -5.05 -2.42
CA ASP A 260 24.59 -4.25 -3.65
C ASP A 260 23.92 -5.13 -4.69
N TYR A 261 22.72 -4.74 -5.14
CA TYR A 261 21.99 -5.48 -6.16
C TYR A 261 22.70 -5.53 -7.52
N ARG A 262 23.71 -4.67 -7.75
CA ARG A 262 24.54 -4.67 -8.97
C ARG A 262 25.61 -5.75 -8.97
N ASP A 263 25.92 -6.32 -7.81
CA ASP A 263 26.89 -7.39 -7.70
C ASP A 263 26.24 -8.71 -8.09
N ALA A 264 26.69 -9.34 -9.18
CA ALA A 264 26.12 -10.61 -9.67
C ALA A 264 26.15 -11.75 -8.61
N THR A 265 26.99 -11.65 -7.59
CA THR A 265 27.10 -12.62 -6.49
C THR A 265 26.20 -12.30 -5.29
N TRP A 266 25.37 -11.25 -5.36
CA TRP A 266 24.50 -10.84 -4.26
C TRP A 266 23.60 -11.97 -3.72
N PRO A 267 23.03 -12.91 -4.53
CA PRO A 267 22.18 -13.95 -3.97
C PRO A 267 22.96 -14.89 -3.03
N GLU A 268 24.21 -15.21 -3.38
CA GLU A 268 25.09 -16.04 -2.56
C GLU A 268 25.50 -15.32 -1.28
N LYS A 269 25.77 -14.02 -1.36
CA LYS A 269 26.03 -13.19 -0.17
C LYS A 269 24.85 -13.17 0.81
N VAL A 270 23.61 -13.15 0.29
CA VAL A 270 22.40 -13.27 1.14
C VAL A 270 22.34 -14.64 1.81
N ARG A 271 22.64 -15.73 1.08
CA ARG A 271 22.69 -17.08 1.67
C ARG A 271 23.75 -17.20 2.76
N GLN A 272 24.94 -16.65 2.53
CA GLN A 272 26.02 -16.63 3.53
C GLN A 272 25.64 -15.81 4.76
N ALA A 273 25.03 -14.64 4.58
CA ALA A 273 24.56 -13.81 5.68
C ALA A 273 23.37 -14.42 6.46
N SER A 274 22.74 -15.49 5.97
CA SER A 274 21.58 -16.15 6.58
C SER A 274 21.81 -17.63 6.90
N ASP A 275 23.08 -18.03 7.02
CA ASP A 275 23.48 -19.36 7.46
C ASP A 275 22.93 -20.47 6.54
N GLY A 276 23.02 -20.23 5.22
CA GLY A 276 22.64 -21.19 4.19
C GLY A 276 21.34 -20.88 3.45
N GLY A 277 20.70 -19.75 3.71
CA GLY A 277 19.53 -19.25 2.97
C GLY A 277 18.46 -18.65 3.87
N VAL A 278 17.62 -17.76 3.36
CA VAL A 278 16.61 -17.08 4.18
C VAL A 278 15.31 -17.87 4.34
N HIS A 279 14.69 -17.77 5.51
CA HIS A 279 13.35 -18.31 5.77
C HIS A 279 12.26 -17.63 4.94
N PHE A 280 12.36 -16.30 4.82
CA PHE A 280 11.38 -15.48 4.11
C PHE A 280 12.10 -14.48 3.22
N ALA A 281 11.54 -14.25 2.04
CA ALA A 281 11.96 -13.20 1.14
C ALA A 281 10.77 -12.37 0.65
N TYR A 282 11.02 -11.09 0.43
CA TYR A 282 10.06 -10.14 -0.14
C TYR A 282 10.73 -9.42 -1.30
N ASP A 283 10.20 -9.61 -2.49
CA ASP A 283 10.65 -8.89 -3.68
C ASP A 283 9.78 -7.64 -3.89
N ALA A 284 10.31 -6.48 -3.50
CA ALA A 284 9.62 -5.20 -3.65
C ALA A 284 9.78 -4.59 -5.07
N ILE A 285 10.38 -5.33 -6.01
CA ILE A 285 10.54 -4.95 -7.42
C ILE A 285 9.68 -5.87 -8.30
N SER A 286 9.91 -7.18 -8.25
CA SER A 286 9.18 -8.23 -8.99
C SER A 286 9.14 -8.02 -10.51
N GLU A 287 10.29 -7.67 -11.09
CA GLU A 287 10.47 -7.45 -12.53
C GLU A 287 11.54 -8.39 -13.10
N SER A 288 11.30 -8.96 -14.28
CA SER A 288 12.27 -9.75 -15.04
C SER A 288 12.88 -10.88 -14.20
N SER A 289 14.21 -10.87 -13.99
CA SER A 289 14.92 -11.94 -13.27
C SER A 289 14.86 -11.82 -11.75
N THR A 290 14.38 -10.70 -11.20
CA THR A 290 14.42 -10.44 -9.75
C THR A 290 13.75 -11.57 -8.96
N VAL A 291 12.56 -12.02 -9.39
CA VAL A 291 11.84 -13.12 -8.72
C VAL A 291 12.66 -14.42 -8.69
N ARG A 292 13.30 -14.77 -9.82
CA ARG A 292 14.20 -15.93 -9.93
C ARG A 292 15.38 -15.78 -8.96
N ASP A 293 16.08 -14.66 -9.02
CA ASP A 293 17.31 -14.42 -8.27
C ASP A 293 17.03 -14.33 -6.75
N VAL A 294 15.90 -13.74 -6.36
CA VAL A 294 15.42 -13.72 -4.97
C VAL A 294 15.04 -15.12 -4.50
N SER A 295 14.34 -15.91 -5.32
CA SER A 295 13.99 -17.30 -4.96
C SER A 295 15.23 -18.16 -4.71
N ALA A 296 16.36 -17.86 -5.36
CA ALA A 296 17.62 -18.56 -5.17
C ALA A 296 18.25 -18.33 -3.77
N THR A 297 17.84 -17.28 -3.06
CA THR A 297 18.33 -16.97 -1.70
C THR A 297 17.69 -17.80 -0.60
N LEU A 298 16.57 -18.48 -0.89
CA LEU A 298 15.79 -19.21 0.10
C LEU A 298 16.47 -20.50 0.56
N ARG A 299 16.30 -20.82 1.83
CA ARG A 299 16.53 -22.18 2.34
C ARG A 299 15.41 -23.13 1.90
N GLU A 300 15.57 -24.42 2.16
CA GLU A 300 14.48 -25.39 1.97
C GLU A 300 13.25 -25.00 2.83
N GLY A 301 12.06 -25.05 2.23
CA GLY A 301 10.81 -24.59 2.88
C GLY A 301 10.65 -23.07 3.00
N GLY A 302 11.60 -22.28 2.48
CA GLY A 302 11.52 -20.82 2.50
C GLY A 302 10.37 -20.29 1.64
N LYS A 303 9.84 -19.13 2.01
CA LYS A 303 8.69 -18.50 1.35
C LYS A 303 9.05 -17.17 0.69
N LEU A 304 8.44 -16.87 -0.46
CA LEU A 304 8.64 -15.63 -1.20
C LEU A 304 7.32 -14.90 -1.44
N ALA A 305 7.27 -13.60 -1.12
CA ALA A 305 6.21 -12.69 -1.54
C ALA A 305 6.70 -11.77 -2.66
N VAL A 306 5.82 -11.52 -3.65
CA VAL A 306 6.07 -10.63 -4.80
C VAL A 306 4.97 -9.58 -4.92
N VAL A 307 5.31 -8.43 -5.53
CA VAL A 307 4.40 -7.27 -5.68
C VAL A 307 3.86 -7.08 -7.09
N ARG A 308 4.37 -7.84 -8.08
CA ARG A 308 3.88 -7.81 -9.47
C ARG A 308 3.46 -9.21 -9.93
N SER A 309 2.42 -9.24 -10.77
CA SER A 309 1.82 -10.48 -11.27
C SER A 309 2.63 -11.11 -12.40
N ARG A 310 2.79 -12.44 -12.37
CA ARG A 310 3.25 -13.25 -13.51
C ARG A 310 2.31 -13.10 -14.70
N ASP A 311 1.00 -13.13 -14.44
CA ASP A 311 -0.04 -13.12 -15.48
C ASP A 311 -0.12 -11.77 -16.19
N ALA A 312 0.38 -10.70 -15.54
CA ALA A 312 0.60 -9.39 -16.14
C ALA A 312 1.91 -9.28 -16.93
N GLY A 313 2.67 -10.38 -17.08
CA GLY A 313 3.92 -10.45 -17.83
C GLY A 313 5.12 -9.81 -17.13
N ALA A 314 5.05 -9.54 -15.82
CA ALA A 314 6.13 -8.85 -15.11
C ALA A 314 7.40 -9.71 -14.93
N TRP A 315 7.25 -11.04 -14.89
CA TRP A 315 8.33 -12.00 -14.69
C TRP A 315 7.92 -13.40 -15.20
N HIS A 316 8.88 -14.32 -15.30
CA HIS A 316 8.68 -15.69 -15.81
C HIS A 316 9.13 -16.76 -14.80
N THR A 317 8.58 -17.97 -14.91
CA THR A 317 8.83 -19.08 -13.95
C THR A 317 10.18 -19.77 -14.12
N GLU A 318 10.92 -19.49 -15.20
CA GLU A 318 12.19 -20.15 -15.49
C GLU A 318 13.22 -19.92 -14.37
N GLY A 319 13.66 -21.02 -13.73
CA GLY A 319 14.63 -21.01 -12.64
C GLY A 319 14.09 -20.54 -11.28
N VAL A 320 12.79 -20.24 -11.16
CA VAL A 320 12.16 -19.88 -9.89
C VAL A 320 12.02 -21.12 -9.01
N LYS A 321 12.60 -21.11 -7.80
CA LYS A 321 12.70 -22.31 -6.94
C LYS A 321 11.43 -22.63 -6.13
N VAL A 322 10.59 -21.63 -5.88
CA VAL A 322 9.36 -21.76 -5.07
C VAL A 322 8.25 -20.96 -5.73
N GLU A 323 7.00 -21.42 -5.67
CA GLU A 323 5.89 -20.61 -6.18
C GLU A 323 5.75 -19.33 -5.33
N PRO A 324 5.96 -18.13 -5.90
CA PRO A 324 5.86 -16.90 -5.14
C PRO A 324 4.41 -16.56 -4.81
N MET A 325 4.17 -16.04 -3.60
CA MET A 325 2.85 -15.57 -3.20
C MET A 325 2.62 -14.14 -3.67
N TYR A 326 1.75 -14.02 -4.68
CA TYR A 326 1.32 -12.75 -5.24
C TYR A 326 -0.03 -12.30 -4.64
N GLY A 327 -0.23 -10.98 -4.62
CA GLY A 327 -1.53 -10.35 -4.41
C GLY A 327 -1.45 -8.86 -4.72
N ALA A 328 -2.57 -8.28 -5.10
CA ALA A 328 -2.66 -6.87 -5.40
C ALA A 328 -3.33 -6.13 -4.24
N VAL A 329 -2.80 -4.97 -3.89
CA VAL A 329 -3.35 -4.16 -2.79
C VAL A 329 -4.82 -3.76 -3.01
N TRP A 330 -5.24 -3.73 -4.29
CA TRP A 330 -6.58 -3.40 -4.76
C TRP A 330 -7.67 -4.35 -4.25
N GLU A 331 -7.34 -5.59 -3.91
CA GLU A 331 -8.29 -6.61 -3.46
C GLU A 331 -9.06 -6.18 -2.19
N GLY A 332 -8.46 -5.30 -1.40
CA GLY A 332 -9.03 -4.74 -0.18
C GLY A 332 -9.83 -3.45 -0.38
N LEU A 333 -10.06 -2.97 -1.61
CA LEU A 333 -10.87 -1.78 -1.86
C LEU A 333 -12.38 -2.05 -1.91
N GLY A 334 -12.78 -3.32 -1.96
CA GLY A 334 -14.18 -3.73 -2.00
C GLY A 334 -14.86 -3.58 -3.36
N GLU A 335 -14.10 -3.37 -4.43
CA GLU A 335 -14.59 -3.45 -5.82
C GLU A 335 -13.60 -4.27 -6.64
N ASP A 336 -14.08 -4.77 -7.76
CA ASP A 336 -13.22 -5.35 -8.77
C ASP A 336 -12.38 -4.26 -9.44
N VAL A 337 -11.17 -4.65 -9.82
CA VAL A 337 -10.13 -3.75 -10.32
C VAL A 337 -9.45 -4.41 -11.51
N GLU A 338 -9.47 -3.76 -12.68
CA GLU A 338 -8.66 -4.21 -13.80
C GLU A 338 -7.19 -3.84 -13.62
N TYR A 339 -6.33 -4.77 -13.95
CA TYR A 339 -4.89 -4.72 -13.82
C TYR A 339 -4.25 -5.28 -15.11
N HIS A 340 -3.46 -4.46 -15.81
CA HIS A 340 -2.70 -4.85 -17.02
C HIS A 340 -3.53 -5.55 -18.12
N GLU A 341 -4.55 -4.86 -18.64
CA GLU A 341 -5.36 -5.19 -19.84
C GLU A 341 -6.15 -6.52 -19.83
N LYS A 342 -5.84 -7.47 -18.94
CA LYS A 342 -6.45 -8.82 -18.93
C LYS A 342 -6.67 -9.44 -17.56
N VAL A 343 -6.14 -8.84 -16.49
CA VAL A 343 -6.28 -9.41 -15.13
C VAL A 343 -7.28 -8.57 -14.37
N VAL A 344 -8.41 -9.17 -13.98
CA VAL A 344 -9.32 -8.54 -13.02
C VAL A 344 -8.95 -9.04 -11.63
N VAL A 345 -8.42 -8.13 -10.83
CA VAL A 345 -8.24 -8.31 -9.39
C VAL A 345 -9.62 -8.21 -8.75
N ARG A 346 -10.13 -9.35 -8.26
CA ARG A 346 -11.45 -9.42 -7.64
C ARG A 346 -11.43 -8.85 -6.23
N SER A 347 -12.51 -8.19 -5.85
CA SER A 347 -12.73 -7.80 -4.46
C SER A 347 -12.75 -9.03 -3.54
N SER A 348 -12.21 -8.88 -2.33
CA SER A 348 -12.20 -9.93 -1.33
C SER A 348 -12.64 -9.38 0.03
N PRO A 349 -13.72 -9.92 0.64
CA PRO A 349 -14.15 -9.50 1.98
C PRO A 349 -13.07 -9.67 3.05
N ALA A 350 -12.28 -10.75 2.99
CA ALA A 350 -11.17 -10.99 3.91
C ALA A 350 -10.04 -9.95 3.74
N LYS A 351 -9.69 -9.60 2.49
CA LYS A 351 -8.67 -8.57 2.22
C LYS A 351 -9.18 -7.16 2.51
N ARG A 352 -10.48 -6.92 2.38
CA ARG A 352 -11.16 -5.69 2.83
C ARG A 352 -11.06 -5.56 4.35
N SER A 353 -11.40 -6.62 5.08
CA SER A 353 -11.25 -6.71 6.53
C SER A 353 -9.80 -6.42 6.96
N PHE A 354 -8.83 -7.06 6.32
CA PHE A 354 -7.40 -6.79 6.54
C PHE A 354 -7.03 -5.31 6.32
N ALA A 355 -7.48 -4.71 5.21
CA ALA A 355 -7.19 -3.31 4.90
C ALA A 355 -7.78 -2.35 5.95
N THR A 356 -9.04 -2.56 6.35
CA THR A 356 -9.69 -1.75 7.39
C THR A 356 -9.00 -1.90 8.74
N ALA A 357 -8.56 -3.11 9.11
CA ALA A 357 -7.84 -3.37 10.34
C ALA A 357 -6.47 -2.69 10.36
N PHE A 358 -5.75 -2.69 9.23
CA PHE A 358 -4.48 -1.99 9.08
C PHE A 358 -4.65 -0.47 9.26
N TYR A 359 -5.65 0.15 8.62
CA TYR A 359 -5.90 1.58 8.76
C TYR A 359 -6.42 1.97 10.14
N LYS A 360 -7.20 1.09 10.78
CA LYS A 360 -7.57 1.26 12.17
C LYS A 360 -6.34 1.24 13.07
N TRP A 361 -5.45 0.27 12.88
CA TRP A 361 -4.20 0.18 13.65
C TRP A 361 -3.34 1.43 13.50
N LEU A 362 -3.18 1.96 12.28
CA LEU A 362 -2.50 3.26 12.08
C LEU A 362 -3.21 4.41 12.82
N SER A 363 -4.54 4.45 12.77
CA SER A 363 -5.36 5.48 13.45
C SER A 363 -5.31 5.41 14.97
N ASP A 364 -4.98 4.24 15.53
CA ASP A 364 -4.87 3.98 16.96
C ASP A 364 -3.43 4.20 17.48
N GLY A 365 -2.54 4.78 16.66
CA GLY A 365 -1.15 5.05 17.03
C GLY A 365 -0.18 3.92 16.65
N GLY A 366 -0.56 3.05 15.71
CA GLY A 366 0.32 2.07 15.10
C GLY A 366 1.60 2.73 14.58
N LEU A 367 2.75 2.30 15.11
CA LEU A 367 4.03 2.94 14.85
C LEU A 367 4.58 2.53 13.48
N LEU A 368 4.37 3.40 12.48
CA LEU A 368 4.96 3.34 11.16
C LEU A 368 5.49 4.72 10.79
N HIS A 369 6.81 4.84 10.65
CA HIS A 369 7.46 6.08 10.25
C HIS A 369 7.27 6.29 8.74
N PRO A 370 6.76 7.45 8.31
CA PRO A 370 6.65 7.78 6.90
C PRO A 370 8.01 7.76 6.20
N ASN A 371 8.01 7.32 4.94
CA ASN A 371 9.22 7.34 4.11
C ASN A 371 9.67 8.79 3.81
N PRO A 372 10.97 9.03 3.52
CA PRO A 372 11.45 10.33 3.11
C PRO A 372 10.64 10.89 1.93
N VAL A 373 10.31 12.18 2.00
CA VAL A 373 9.50 12.86 0.98
C VAL A 373 10.40 13.77 0.15
N ARG A 374 10.24 13.70 -1.17
CA ARG A 374 10.66 14.75 -2.09
C ARG A 374 9.43 15.55 -2.49
N LEU A 375 9.38 16.79 -2.01
CA LEU A 375 8.33 17.72 -2.41
C LEU A 375 8.59 18.23 -3.82
N MET A 376 7.63 17.98 -4.71
CA MET A 376 7.65 18.40 -6.09
C MET A 376 6.91 19.76 -6.26
N PRO A 377 7.39 20.64 -7.14
CA PRO A 377 6.76 21.94 -7.38
C PRO A 377 5.54 21.85 -8.31
N GLY A 378 4.69 22.87 -8.32
CA GLY A 378 3.71 23.10 -9.39
C GLY A 378 2.40 22.30 -9.34
N GLY A 379 2.12 21.59 -8.24
CA GLY A 379 0.81 20.97 -7.99
C GLY A 379 0.37 19.98 -9.07
N LEU A 380 -0.94 19.90 -9.33
CA LEU A 380 -1.51 18.95 -10.31
C LEU A 380 -0.93 19.15 -11.72
N ASP A 381 -0.67 20.40 -12.13
CA ASP A 381 -0.24 20.76 -13.48
C ASP A 381 1.14 20.20 -13.86
N LYS A 382 1.97 19.85 -12.86
CA LYS A 382 3.34 19.34 -13.05
C LYS A 382 3.49 17.84 -12.86
N ILE A 383 2.42 17.12 -12.48
CA ILE A 383 2.51 15.68 -12.25
C ILE A 383 2.97 14.93 -13.50
N VAL A 384 2.38 15.20 -14.67
CA VAL A 384 2.73 14.46 -15.89
C VAL A 384 4.11 14.84 -16.41
N ALA A 385 4.41 16.13 -16.51
CA ALA A 385 5.66 16.63 -17.10
C ALA A 385 6.89 16.47 -16.20
N ASP A 386 6.70 16.43 -14.88
CA ASP A 386 7.79 16.31 -13.90
C ASP A 386 7.68 14.98 -13.16
N GLY A 387 6.60 14.76 -12.40
CA GLY A 387 6.44 13.61 -11.52
C GLY A 387 6.51 12.26 -12.22
N PHE A 388 5.69 12.05 -13.25
CA PHE A 388 5.66 10.80 -14.03
C PHE A 388 6.91 10.62 -14.86
N THR A 389 7.50 11.69 -15.38
CA THR A 389 8.80 11.65 -16.08
C THR A 389 9.93 11.16 -15.17
N VAL A 390 9.98 11.63 -13.92
CA VAL A 390 11.00 11.18 -12.94
C VAL A 390 10.72 9.76 -12.43
N LEU A 391 9.45 9.41 -12.23
CA LEU A 391 9.04 8.15 -11.63
C LEU A 391 9.09 6.95 -12.59
N GLY A 392 8.79 7.18 -13.88
CA GLY A 392 8.63 6.13 -14.88
C GLY A 392 7.48 5.15 -14.60
N THR A 393 7.31 4.16 -15.47
CA THR A 393 6.31 3.08 -15.32
C THR A 393 6.85 1.83 -14.63
N ASP A 394 8.16 1.69 -14.60
CA ASP A 394 8.93 0.59 -13.99
C ASP A 394 10.33 1.11 -13.62
N VAL A 395 11.14 0.28 -12.96
CA VAL A 395 12.46 0.71 -12.49
C VAL A 395 13.47 0.86 -13.63
N THR A 396 13.24 0.16 -14.75
CA THR A 396 14.16 0.11 -15.90
C THR A 396 14.02 1.29 -16.86
N THR A 397 12.86 1.93 -16.86
CA THR A 397 12.54 3.10 -17.71
C THR A 397 12.77 4.44 -17.02
N ARG A 398 13.30 4.46 -15.78
CA ARG A 398 13.57 5.71 -15.04
C ARG A 398 14.77 6.45 -15.61
N GLY A 399 14.56 7.69 -16.01
CA GLY A 399 15.63 8.59 -16.42
C GLY A 399 15.10 9.80 -17.16
N ASN A 400 15.80 10.92 -17.03
CA ASN A 400 15.58 12.13 -17.81
C ASN A 400 16.88 12.94 -17.81
N ASP A 401 17.06 13.81 -18.80
CA ASP A 401 18.25 14.66 -18.95
C ASP A 401 18.13 16.01 -18.23
N ARG A 402 17.14 16.17 -17.35
CA ARG A 402 16.88 17.43 -16.66
C ARG A 402 17.77 17.56 -15.42
N THR A 403 18.12 18.80 -15.09
CA THR A 403 19.18 19.12 -14.11
C THR A 403 18.65 19.75 -12.82
N GLU A 404 17.38 20.14 -12.81
CA GLU A 404 16.70 20.70 -11.65
C GLU A 404 16.68 19.70 -10.49
N GLU A 405 16.81 20.20 -9.25
CA GLU A 405 16.94 19.34 -8.06
C GLU A 405 15.81 18.30 -7.92
N HIS A 406 14.57 18.72 -8.19
CA HIS A 406 13.39 17.86 -8.09
C HIS A 406 13.35 16.79 -9.21
N MET A 407 14.06 17.01 -10.33
CA MET A 407 14.10 16.12 -11.49
C MET A 407 15.22 15.07 -11.45
N LYS A 408 16.15 15.18 -10.49
CA LYS A 408 17.20 14.16 -10.28
C LYS A 408 16.61 12.77 -10.05
N PRO A 409 17.35 11.68 -10.33
CA PRO A 409 16.85 10.32 -10.08
C PRO A 409 16.34 10.13 -8.64
N ILE A 410 15.21 9.42 -8.51
CA ILE A 410 14.65 9.07 -7.19
C ILE A 410 15.63 8.16 -6.46
N SER A 411 15.81 8.41 -5.17
CA SER A 411 16.76 7.67 -4.36
C SER A 411 16.20 7.48 -2.95
N GLY A 412 15.17 6.66 -2.82
CA GLY A 412 14.55 6.35 -1.52
C GLY A 412 13.56 7.41 -1.02
N GLU A 413 13.17 8.36 -1.88
CA GLU A 413 12.11 9.32 -1.56
C GLU A 413 10.79 8.96 -2.25
N LYS A 414 9.68 9.32 -1.62
CA LYS A 414 8.36 9.38 -2.23
C LYS A 414 8.17 10.75 -2.86
N LEU A 415 7.75 10.81 -4.13
CA LEU A 415 7.41 12.07 -4.78
C LEU A 415 6.04 12.53 -4.30
N VAL A 416 5.96 13.75 -3.79
CA VAL A 416 4.73 14.31 -3.19
C VAL A 416 4.47 15.69 -3.76
N TYR A 417 3.21 16.00 -4.03
CA TYR A 417 2.77 17.34 -4.42
C TYR A 417 1.83 17.88 -3.35
N ARG A 418 2.00 19.15 -2.99
CA ARG A 418 0.98 19.89 -2.24
C ARG A 418 -0.18 20.21 -3.15
N ILE A 419 -1.38 19.97 -2.66
CA ILE A 419 -2.63 20.34 -3.31
C ILE A 419 -3.26 21.45 -2.50
N GLY A 420 -3.41 22.61 -3.12
CA GLY A 420 -4.04 23.76 -2.52
C GLY A 420 -4.98 24.40 -3.53
N ALA A 421 -6.19 24.72 -3.08
CA ALA A 421 -6.92 25.81 -3.67
C ALA A 421 -6.07 27.06 -3.38
N GLU A 422 -5.38 27.60 -4.39
CA GLU A 422 -4.99 29.00 -4.32
C GLU A 422 -6.26 29.76 -3.94
N ARG A 423 -6.28 30.41 -2.78
CA ARG A 423 -7.27 31.46 -2.56
C ARG A 423 -7.00 32.45 -3.68
N ARG A 424 -7.81 32.42 -4.73
CA ARG A 424 -7.94 33.57 -5.63
C ARG A 424 -8.18 34.74 -4.70
N GLY A 425 -7.26 35.70 -4.71
CA GLY A 425 -7.42 36.93 -3.97
C GLY A 425 -8.73 37.56 -4.38
N SER A 426 -9.77 37.36 -3.56
CA SER A 426 -10.90 38.26 -3.50
C SER A 426 -10.42 39.42 -2.67
N SER A 427 -10.07 40.51 -3.35
CA SER A 427 -10.50 41.81 -2.88
C SER A 427 -12.00 41.70 -2.55
N GLY A 428 -12.36 41.80 -1.26
CA GLY A 428 -13.76 41.83 -0.85
C GLY A 428 -14.01 41.21 0.52
N GLU A 429 -14.36 42.08 1.44
CA GLU A 429 -14.84 41.86 2.81
C GLU A 429 -15.87 40.73 2.96
N GLY A 430 -15.95 40.18 4.18
CA GLY A 430 -17.19 39.58 4.68
C GLY A 430 -17.01 38.28 5.46
N HIS A 431 -17.21 38.36 6.78
CA HIS A 431 -17.44 37.27 7.72
C HIS A 431 -18.29 36.12 7.17
N ILE A 432 -18.08 34.88 7.67
CA ILE A 432 -19.14 34.08 8.34
C ILE A 432 -18.51 33.19 9.43
N ALA A 433 -19.25 33.08 10.53
CA ALA A 433 -19.06 32.33 11.77
C ALA A 433 -19.17 30.80 11.66
#